data_AF-A0A916DR93-F1
#
_entry.id   AF-A0A916DR93-F1
#
_cell.length_a   1.000
_cell.length_b   1.000
_cell.length_c   1.000
_cell.angle_alpha   90.00
_cell.angle_beta   90.00
_cell.angle_gamma   90.00
#
_symmetry.space_group_name_H-M   'P 1'
#
loop_
_entity.id
_entity.type
_entity.pdbx_description
1 polymer ?
#
loop_
_entity_poly.entity_id
_entity_poly.type
_entity_poly.pdbx_seq_one_letter_code
_entity_poly.pdbx_strand_id
1 'polypeptide(L)'
;MKFSSITNILAFIFFFTITISCNESVIDNSFGTTILDTMSNEKLKSSTRAFLEESEKAKKITFTVIYNGDLEQMSTQKDSKFKLLLDTYGLEITDPFEIDEEHKGIVLVPTTALPLPIEIGKEISLLDEVLMVEVDNVKKDSIS
;
A
#
# COMPACT_ATOMS: atom_id res chain seq x y z
N MET A 1 -5.13 45.46 36.59
CA MET A 1 -3.99 44.51 36.62
C MET A 1 -4.23 43.53 35.47
N LYS A 2 -3.58 43.57 34.29
CA LYS A 2 -2.15 43.30 33.96
C LYS A 2 -1.72 41.94 34.52
N PHE A 3 -1.32 40.88 33.79
CA PHE A 3 -0.77 40.64 32.44
C PHE A 3 -1.23 39.22 31.99
N SER A 4 -1.66 38.93 30.76
CA SER A 4 -0.91 38.70 29.50
C SER A 4 0.37 37.85 29.61
N SER A 5 0.24 36.55 29.31
CA SER A 5 1.29 35.58 28.95
C SER A 5 0.49 34.32 28.59
N ILE A 6 0.30 33.91 27.34
CA ILE A 6 1.22 33.04 26.58
C ILE A 6 1.11 33.30 25.06
N THR A 7 1.01 34.56 24.62
CA THR A 7 1.27 34.92 23.21
C THR A 7 2.78 34.85 22.93
N ASN A 8 3.34 33.64 22.83
CA ASN A 8 4.76 33.44 22.47
C ASN A 8 5.10 32.06 21.88
N ILE A 9 4.13 31.36 21.27
CA ILE A 9 4.39 30.14 20.48
C ILE A 9 4.24 30.41 18.96
N LEU A 10 4.06 31.68 18.57
CA LEU A 10 3.89 32.08 17.16
C LEU A 10 5.21 32.55 16.48
N ALA A 11 6.38 32.28 17.06
CA ALA A 11 7.65 32.85 16.59
C ALA A 11 8.79 31.85 16.29
N PHE A 12 8.54 30.53 16.30
CA PHE A 12 9.64 29.54 16.21
C PHE A 12 9.59 28.52 15.07
N ILE A 13 8.64 28.57 14.14
CA ILE A 13 8.62 27.67 12.97
C ILE A 13 8.43 28.48 11.69
N PHE A 14 9.32 29.46 11.48
CA PHE A 14 9.45 30.21 10.22
C PHE A 14 10.84 30.07 9.59
N PHE A 15 11.57 28.99 9.89
CA PHE A 15 12.96 28.82 9.44
C PHE A 15 13.30 27.42 8.89
N PHE A 16 12.42 26.86 8.07
CA PHE A 16 12.80 25.73 7.19
C PHE A 16 12.19 25.87 5.79
N THR A 17 12.44 27.01 5.15
CA THR A 17 12.46 27.10 3.69
C THR A 17 13.93 27.05 3.24
N ILE A 18 14.49 25.85 3.17
CA ILE A 18 15.69 25.61 2.36
C ILE A 18 15.22 24.84 1.13
N THR A 19 15.09 25.60 0.05
CA THR A 19 14.98 25.12 -1.32
C THR A 19 16.24 24.30 -1.65
N ILE A 20 16.08 22.99 -1.84
CA ILE A 20 17.12 22.19 -2.49
C ILE A 20 17.05 22.50 -3.98
N SER A 21 18.12 23.15 -4.44
CA SER A 21 18.42 23.50 -5.82
C SER A 21 18.80 22.26 -6.64
N CYS A 22 18.54 22.34 -7.94
CA CYS A 22 18.57 21.32 -8.97
C CYS A 22 19.84 20.45 -9.02
N ASN A 23 19.66 19.18 -9.41
CA ASN A 23 20.65 18.51 -10.26
C ASN A 23 19.93 17.95 -11.50
N GLU A 24 20.03 18.71 -12.59
CA GLU A 24 19.68 18.29 -13.94
C GLU A 24 20.81 17.39 -14.43
N SER A 25 20.56 16.08 -14.48
CA SER A 25 21.38 15.17 -15.28
C SER A 25 20.59 14.83 -16.55
N VAL A 26 21.00 15.48 -17.63
CA VAL A 26 20.69 15.09 -19.01
C VAL A 26 21.13 13.64 -19.17
N ILE A 27 20.18 12.71 -19.27
CA ILE A 27 20.43 11.37 -19.79
C ILE A 27 19.88 11.34 -21.20
N ASP A 28 20.76 11.70 -22.13
CA ASP A 28 20.64 11.40 -23.55
C ASP A 28 20.64 9.88 -23.74
N ASN A 29 19.48 9.24 -23.60
CA ASN A 29 19.27 7.91 -24.18
C ASN A 29 18.82 8.11 -25.62
N SER A 30 19.80 8.52 -26.43
CA SER A 30 19.81 8.32 -27.87
C SER A 30 19.32 6.90 -28.18
N PHE A 31 18.20 6.83 -28.88
CA PHE A 31 17.71 5.64 -29.55
C PHE A 31 18.79 5.20 -30.55
N GLY A 32 19.71 4.36 -30.08
CA GLY A 32 20.59 3.56 -30.93
C GLY A 32 19.73 2.57 -31.70
N THR A 33 19.26 2.99 -32.87
CA THR A 33 18.71 2.09 -33.90
C THR A 33 19.88 1.31 -34.50
N THR A 34 20.42 0.35 -33.75
CA THR A 34 21.34 -0.62 -34.33
C THR A 34 20.49 -1.77 -34.86
N ILE A 35 20.02 -1.58 -36.09
CA ILE A 35 19.49 -2.63 -36.94
C ILE A 35 20.64 -3.61 -37.15
N LEU A 36 20.64 -4.68 -36.35
CA LEU A 36 21.50 -5.83 -36.58
C LEU A 36 20.86 -6.67 -37.68
N ASP A 37 21.44 -6.55 -38.87
CA ASP A 37 21.21 -7.44 -40.00
C ASP A 37 21.50 -8.89 -39.60
N THR A 38 20.45 -9.65 -39.28
CA THR A 38 20.50 -11.11 -39.33
C THR A 38 19.83 -11.57 -40.61
N MET A 39 20.62 -11.74 -41.68
CA MET A 39 20.22 -12.57 -42.81
C MET A 39 20.41 -14.04 -42.43
N SER A 40 19.31 -14.79 -42.21
CA SER A 40 19.27 -16.24 -42.50
C SER A 40 17.85 -16.84 -42.40
N ASN A 41 17.35 -17.22 -43.59
CA ASN A 41 16.44 -18.29 -43.98
C ASN A 41 15.03 -18.53 -43.36
N GLU A 42 14.06 -18.40 -44.28
CA GLU A 42 12.87 -19.22 -44.54
C GLU A 42 11.68 -19.28 -43.54
N LYS A 43 10.49 -19.06 -44.13
CA LYS A 43 9.12 -19.27 -43.63
C LYS A 43 8.61 -18.34 -42.53
N LEU A 44 8.21 -17.16 -42.99
CA LEU A 44 7.12 -16.38 -42.39
C LEU A 44 5.81 -17.18 -42.44
N LYS A 45 5.59 -18.06 -41.45
CA LYS A 45 4.22 -18.31 -40.99
C LYS A 45 3.87 -17.14 -40.09
N SER A 46 3.04 -16.25 -40.63
CA SER A 46 2.18 -15.35 -39.88
C SER A 46 1.54 -16.13 -38.73
N SER A 47 2.10 -16.00 -37.53
CA SER A 47 1.48 -16.49 -36.31
C SER A 47 0.91 -15.26 -35.64
N THR A 48 -0.37 -15.03 -35.95
CA THR A 48 -1.30 -14.22 -35.18
C THR A 48 -0.88 -14.23 -33.72
N ARG A 49 -0.49 -13.05 -33.23
CA ARG A 49 -0.31 -12.75 -31.82
C ARG A 49 -1.66 -13.02 -31.18
N ALA A 50 -1.88 -14.25 -30.73
CA ALA A 50 -3.01 -14.60 -29.89
C ALA A 50 -2.80 -13.78 -28.63
N PHE A 51 -3.52 -12.67 -28.54
CA PHE A 51 -3.89 -12.06 -27.30
C PHE A 51 -4.65 -13.17 -26.56
N LEU A 52 -3.90 -13.98 -25.80
CA LEU A 52 -4.48 -14.65 -24.65
C LEU A 52 -4.94 -13.48 -23.80
N GLU A 53 -6.24 -13.20 -23.83
CA GLU A 53 -6.93 -12.71 -22.66
C GLU A 53 -6.68 -13.78 -21.59
N GLU A 54 -5.51 -13.69 -20.96
CA GLU A 54 -5.22 -14.31 -19.70
C GLU A 54 -6.26 -13.70 -18.77
N SER A 55 -7.38 -14.41 -18.62
CA SER A 55 -8.48 -14.03 -17.75
C SER A 55 -7.83 -13.57 -16.46
N GLU A 56 -7.90 -12.28 -16.16
CA GLU A 56 -7.25 -11.71 -15.00
C GLU A 56 -7.78 -12.46 -13.79
N LYS A 57 -7.01 -13.45 -13.31
CA LYS A 57 -7.26 -14.09 -12.03
C LYS A 57 -7.11 -12.97 -11.05
N ALA A 58 -8.24 -12.40 -10.63
CA ALA A 58 -8.30 -11.23 -9.78
C ALA A 58 -7.36 -11.46 -8.60
N LYS A 59 -6.26 -10.71 -8.58
CA LYS A 59 -5.28 -10.85 -7.52
C LYS A 59 -5.98 -10.45 -6.23
N LYS A 60 -6.08 -11.37 -5.27
CA LYS A 60 -6.76 -11.12 -4.02
C LYS A 60 -5.78 -10.43 -3.09
N ILE A 61 -6.03 -9.16 -2.83
CA ILE A 61 -5.26 -8.37 -1.87
C ILE A 61 -5.72 -8.74 -0.47
N THR A 62 -4.78 -8.92 0.45
CA THR A 62 -5.05 -9.15 1.87
C THR A 62 -4.10 -8.33 2.72
N PHE A 63 -4.53 -7.93 3.91
CA PHE A 63 -3.69 -7.25 4.88
C PHE A 63 -3.56 -8.13 6.12
N THR A 64 -2.35 -8.48 6.49
CA THR A 64 -2.07 -9.13 7.77
C THR A 64 -1.66 -8.04 8.75
N VAL A 65 -2.45 -7.85 9.80
CA VAL A 65 -2.24 -6.79 10.79
C VAL A 65 -1.90 -7.42 12.12
N ILE A 66 -0.74 -7.05 12.67
CA ILE A 66 -0.33 -7.41 14.03
C ILE A 66 -0.62 -6.21 14.93
N TYR A 67 -1.33 -6.46 16.02
CA TYR A 67 -1.84 -5.40 16.90
C TYR A 67 -1.73 -5.80 18.37
N ASN A 68 -1.75 -4.77 19.21
CA ASN A 68 -1.83 -4.87 20.66
C ASN A 68 -3.19 -4.37 21.13
N GLY A 69 -3.78 -5.05 22.12
CA GLY A 69 -5.03 -4.64 22.76
C GLY A 69 -6.23 -5.51 22.39
N ASP A 70 -7.41 -4.90 22.46
CA ASP A 70 -8.70 -5.59 22.34
C ASP A 70 -9.34 -5.32 20.97
N LEU A 71 -9.39 -6.37 20.14
CA LEU A 71 -9.96 -6.31 18.80
C LEU A 71 -11.41 -5.88 18.79
N GLU A 72 -12.21 -6.31 19.76
CA GLU A 72 -13.63 -5.95 19.82
C GLU A 72 -13.76 -4.45 20.05
N GLN A 73 -12.95 -3.88 20.95
CA GLN A 73 -12.95 -2.44 21.18
C GLN A 73 -12.51 -1.66 19.94
N MET A 74 -11.42 -2.10 19.30
CA MET A 74 -10.91 -1.45 18.09
C MET A 74 -11.89 -1.52 16.91
N SER A 75 -12.67 -2.58 16.77
CA SER A 75 -13.57 -2.80 15.63
C SER A 75 -15.01 -2.32 15.86
N THR A 76 -15.46 -2.18 17.12
CA THR A 76 -16.86 -1.83 17.42
C THR A 76 -17.04 -0.42 17.97
N GLN A 77 -16.03 0.17 18.61
CA GLN A 77 -16.16 1.51 19.16
C GLN A 77 -16.34 2.56 18.05
N LYS A 78 -17.31 3.44 18.23
CA LYS A 78 -17.69 4.45 17.23
C LYS A 78 -16.55 5.42 16.89
N ASP A 79 -15.73 5.76 17.88
CA ASP A 79 -14.64 6.73 17.73
C ASP A 79 -13.29 6.05 17.44
N SER A 80 -13.28 4.73 17.23
CA SER A 80 -12.07 4.00 16.87
C SER A 80 -11.63 4.34 15.44
N LYS A 81 -10.38 4.79 15.31
CA LYS A 81 -9.73 5.01 14.01
C LYS A 81 -9.64 3.72 13.21
N PHE A 82 -9.40 2.58 13.87
CA PHE A 82 -9.34 1.28 13.21
C PHE A 82 -10.68 0.94 12.56
N LYS A 83 -11.78 1.07 13.30
CA LYS A 83 -13.13 0.87 12.76
C LYS A 83 -13.42 1.80 11.57
N LEU A 84 -13.07 3.08 11.68
CA LEU A 84 -13.27 4.03 10.60
C LEU A 84 -12.56 3.59 9.30
N LEU A 85 -11.33 3.08 9.41
CA LEU A 85 -10.58 2.58 8.25
C LEU A 85 -11.20 1.31 7.66
N LEU A 86 -11.68 0.39 8.51
CA LEU A 86 -12.42 -0.80 8.04
C LEU A 86 -13.65 -0.39 7.21
N ASP A 87 -14.46 0.53 7.75
CA ASP A 87 -15.66 1.01 7.09
C ASP A 87 -15.33 1.78 5.79
N THR A 88 -14.31 2.64 5.82
CA THR A 88 -13.92 3.51 4.70
C THR A 88 -13.41 2.71 3.50
N TYR A 89 -12.60 1.69 3.76
CA TYR A 89 -12.00 0.86 2.71
C TYR A 89 -12.75 -0.46 2.46
N GLY A 90 -13.87 -0.67 3.14
CA GLY A 90 -14.68 -1.88 3.01
C GLY A 90 -13.89 -3.15 3.33
N LEU A 91 -13.13 -3.12 4.43
CA LEU A 91 -12.31 -4.24 4.90
C LEU A 91 -13.10 -5.09 5.90
N GLU A 92 -13.10 -6.41 5.69
CA GLU A 92 -13.68 -7.39 6.60
C GLU A 92 -12.59 -8.14 7.36
N ILE A 93 -12.84 -8.40 8.64
CA ILE A 93 -11.98 -9.25 9.48
C ILE A 93 -12.40 -10.71 9.26
N THR A 94 -11.48 -11.57 8.80
CA THR A 94 -11.79 -12.99 8.58
C THR A 94 -11.12 -13.93 9.58
N ASP A 95 -9.84 -13.70 9.91
CA ASP A 95 -9.03 -14.70 10.62
C ASP A 95 -8.19 -14.05 11.74
N PRO A 96 -8.71 -13.93 12.97
CA PRO A 96 -7.91 -13.59 14.14
C PRO A 96 -7.03 -14.76 14.56
N PHE A 97 -5.78 -14.49 14.94
CA PHE A 97 -4.84 -15.47 15.44
C PHE A 97 -3.96 -14.89 16.54
N GLU A 98 -3.38 -15.75 17.36
CA GLU A 98 -2.45 -15.37 18.44
C GLU A 98 -1.02 -15.68 18.00
N ILE A 99 -0.10 -14.75 18.27
CA ILE A 99 1.34 -14.96 18.05
C ILE A 99 1.99 -15.41 19.36
N ASP A 100 1.69 -14.69 20.45
CA ASP A 100 2.09 -15.01 21.81
C ASP A 100 1.08 -14.41 22.82
N GLU A 101 1.45 -14.35 24.11
CA GLU A 101 0.58 -13.86 25.19
C GLU A 101 0.22 -12.36 25.07
N GLU A 102 1.06 -11.57 24.39
CA GLU A 102 0.92 -10.11 24.28
C GLU A 102 0.53 -9.65 22.86
N HIS A 103 0.84 -10.44 21.84
CA HIS A 103 0.68 -10.08 20.42
C HIS A 103 -0.37 -10.93 19.71
N LYS A 104 -1.25 -10.24 18.98
CA LYS A 104 -2.31 -10.86 18.19
C LYS A 104 -2.26 -10.39 16.75
N GLY A 105 -2.78 -11.21 15.86
CA GLY A 105 -2.88 -10.92 14.45
C GLY A 105 -4.31 -11.07 13.92
N ILE A 106 -4.61 -10.37 12.84
CA ILE A 106 -5.85 -10.49 12.08
C ILE A 106 -5.54 -10.39 10.59
N VAL A 107 -6.35 -11.07 9.78
CA VAL A 107 -6.38 -10.86 8.33
C VAL A 107 -7.56 -9.97 7.98
N LEU A 108 -7.28 -8.91 7.22
CA LEU A 108 -8.28 -8.03 6.62
C LEU A 108 -8.40 -8.31 5.12
N VAL A 109 -9.63 -8.50 4.67
CA VAL A 109 -9.95 -8.77 3.28
C VAL A 109 -10.84 -7.65 2.74
N PRO A 110 -10.45 -6.98 1.64
CA PRO A 110 -11.30 -6.00 1.03
C PRO A 110 -12.50 -6.67 0.33
N THR A 111 -13.68 -6.11 0.55
CA THR A 111 -14.95 -6.52 -0.09
C THR A 111 -15.07 -6.00 -1.53
N THR A 112 -14.27 -4.98 -1.87
CA THR A 112 -14.23 -4.35 -3.20
C THR A 112 -12.79 -4.11 -3.64
N ALA A 113 -12.57 -3.82 -4.92
CA ALA A 113 -11.22 -3.56 -5.43
C ALA A 113 -10.65 -2.27 -4.82
N LEU A 114 -9.46 -2.36 -4.21
CA LEU A 114 -8.76 -1.22 -3.63
C LEU A 114 -7.82 -0.58 -4.65
N PRO A 115 -7.90 0.75 -4.87
CA PRO A 115 -7.06 1.42 -5.86
C PRO A 115 -5.60 1.52 -5.44
N LEU A 116 -5.32 1.70 -4.13
CA LEU A 116 -3.98 1.93 -3.60
C LEU A 116 -3.73 1.09 -2.33
N PRO A 117 -3.59 -0.25 -2.45
CA PRO A 117 -3.46 -1.15 -1.29
C PRO A 117 -2.28 -0.82 -0.39
N ILE A 118 -1.15 -0.42 -0.97
CA ILE A 118 0.06 -0.09 -0.22
C ILE A 118 -0.13 1.18 0.61
N GLU A 119 -0.88 2.17 0.12
CA GLU A 119 -1.16 3.40 0.86
C GLU A 119 -2.13 3.12 2.01
N ILE A 120 -3.16 2.30 1.77
CA ILE A 120 -4.10 1.86 2.80
C ILE A 120 -3.37 1.08 3.90
N GLY A 121 -2.47 0.16 3.53
CA GLY A 121 -1.65 -0.57 4.51
C GLY A 121 -0.78 0.36 5.35
N LYS A 122 -0.23 1.42 4.76
CA LYS A 122 0.50 2.46 5.50
C LYS A 122 -0.41 3.21 6.46
N GLU A 123 -1.61 3.61 6.04
CA GLU A 123 -2.57 4.28 6.93
C GLU A 123 -2.93 3.42 8.15
N ILE A 124 -3.18 2.13 7.93
CA ILE A 124 -3.45 1.18 9.02
C ILE A 124 -2.23 1.07 9.96
N SER A 125 -1.02 1.07 9.42
CA SER A 125 0.21 0.99 10.22
C SER A 125 0.50 2.22 11.10
N LEU A 126 -0.21 3.33 10.88
CA LEU A 126 -0.07 4.55 11.67
C LEU A 126 -0.99 4.59 12.91
N LEU A 127 -1.79 3.55 13.13
CA LEU A 127 -2.63 3.43 14.30
C LEU A 127 -1.80 3.03 15.51
N ASP A 128 -2.12 3.60 16.68
CA ASP A 128 -1.35 3.43 17.91
C ASP A 128 -1.33 1.96 18.39
N GLU A 129 -2.41 1.23 18.11
CA GLU A 129 -2.57 -0.18 18.48
C GLU A 129 -1.93 -1.15 17.48
N VAL A 130 -1.51 -0.67 16.30
CA VAL A 130 -0.99 -1.52 15.22
C VAL A 130 0.54 -1.52 15.27
N LEU A 131 1.11 -2.73 15.33
CA LEU A 131 2.56 -2.93 15.35
C LEU A 131 3.14 -3.15 13.96
N MET A 132 2.42 -3.88 13.11
CA MET A 132 2.88 -4.24 11.78
C MET A 132 1.70 -4.46 10.85
N VAL A 133 1.87 -4.07 9.60
CA VAL A 133 0.96 -4.40 8.50
C VAL A 133 1.76 -4.98 7.36
N GLU A 134 1.42 -6.20 6.95
CA GLU A 134 1.89 -6.83 5.73
C GLU A 134 0.79 -6.76 4.67
N VAL A 135 1.16 -6.40 3.44
CA VAL A 135 0.22 -6.31 2.31
C VAL A 135 0.56 -7.40 1.32
N ASP A 136 -0.31 -8.40 1.24
CA ASP A 136 -0.14 -9.54 0.35
C ASP A 136 -0.98 -9.38 -0.91
N ASN A 137 -0.38 -9.78 -2.03
CA ASN A 137 -1.07 -9.83 -3.30
C ASN A 137 -1.13 -11.29 -3.77
N VAL A 138 -2.12 -12.02 -3.27
CA VAL A 138 -2.27 -13.44 -3.56
C VAL A 138 -2.78 -13.58 -4.99
N LYS A 139 -1.89 -13.97 -5.91
CA LYS A 139 -2.32 -14.52 -7.19
C LYS A 139 -3.09 -15.81 -6.88
N LYS A 140 -4.32 -15.93 -7.37
CA LYS A 140 -5.12 -17.16 -7.23
C LYS A 140 -4.50 -18.26 -8.09
N ASP A 141 -3.35 -18.78 -7.68
CA ASP A 141 -2.65 -19.89 -8.33
C ASP A 141 -1.86 -20.69 -7.31
N SER A 142 -2.57 -21.51 -6.53
CA SER A 142 -2.14 -22.86 -6.11
C SER A 142 -3.17 -23.44 -5.12
N ILE A 143 -4.13 -24.21 -5.63
CA ILE A 143 -4.59 -25.49 -5.08
C ILE A 143 -5.45 -26.15 -6.18
N SER A 144 -5.08 -27.41 -6.45
CA SER A 144 -5.62 -28.43 -7.37
C SER A 144 -5.53 -28.18 -8.86
#